data_AF-A0A1F3B719-F1
#
_entry.id   AF-A0A1F3B719-F1
#
_cell.length_a   1.000
_cell.length_b   1.000
_cell.length_c   1.000
_cell.angle_alpha   90.00
_cell.angle_beta   90.00
_cell.angle_gamma   90.00
#
_symmetry.space_group_name_H-M   'P 1'
#
loop_
_entity.id
_entity.type
_entity.pdbx_description
1 polymer ?
#
loop_
_entity_poly.entity_id
_entity_poly.type
_entity_poly.pdbx_seq_one_letter_code
_entity_poly.pdbx_strand_id
1 'polypeptide(L)'
;MAPPELADEGDPIGLQVGSVQSAVRTICVSVDTSPPVIDLAVEKKADLLVAHHPLIYVPLKTLDESDPTARRVAKLVRSETALYVMHTNYDAAPGGTNDVLARILGVMDCRPLTVRRRDKLHKIAVFVPEEAVEDVMSAMAEAGAGRIGQYTHCSFRTPGTGTFVPLPAAQPYIGTSGKLELVDEYRLEMICAGSRLENVIDAMVEAHPYDEIARDIYELANEPVDYGCGRVGSLPEATTLGHFAELVRYSLNLSHAKLAGDVDMPVRKVALCGGGASSLFKEAVNAGADVYITGDTKHHDVLDANALGLAVIDAGHFETERPGMAALAERLASIYTESDVDVAFIQ
;
A
#
# COMPACT_ATOMS: atom_id res chain seq x y z
N MET A 1 2.86 -4.64 -1.63
CA MET A 1 2.01 -3.45 -1.89
C MET A 1 1.39 -2.90 -0.61
N ALA A 2 0.88 -3.74 0.28
CA ALA A 2 0.38 -3.34 1.61
C ALA A 2 1.12 -4.14 2.72
N PRO A 3 2.17 -3.58 3.34
CA PRO A 3 2.89 -4.24 4.43
C PRO A 3 1.94 -4.58 5.60
N PRO A 4 2.05 -5.78 6.21
CA PRO A 4 1.17 -6.18 7.32
C PRO A 4 1.19 -5.22 8.52
N GLU A 5 2.30 -4.53 8.74
CA GLU A 5 2.50 -3.59 9.86
C GLU A 5 1.66 -2.31 9.74
N LEU A 6 0.97 -2.12 8.60
CA LEU A 6 0.04 -1.02 8.41
C LEU A 6 -1.39 -1.35 8.84
N ALA A 7 -1.69 -2.63 9.12
CA ALA A 7 -3.01 -3.04 9.58
C ALA A 7 -3.31 -2.49 10.98
N ASP A 8 -4.60 -2.32 11.29
CA ASP A 8 -5.06 -2.06 12.64
C ASP A 8 -4.74 -3.22 13.58
N GLU A 9 -4.56 -2.90 14.84
CA GLU A 9 -4.31 -3.91 15.87
C GLU A 9 -5.47 -4.92 15.93
N GLY A 10 -5.14 -6.20 15.75
CA GLY A 10 -6.10 -7.30 15.77
C GLY A 10 -6.87 -7.52 14.47
N ASP A 11 -6.58 -6.77 13.41
CA ASP A 11 -7.21 -6.96 12.11
C ASP A 11 -6.77 -8.28 11.44
N PRO A 12 -7.69 -9.21 11.09
CA PRO A 12 -7.33 -10.52 10.57
C PRO A 12 -6.98 -10.50 9.06
N ILE A 13 -5.80 -9.96 8.74
CA ILE A 13 -5.22 -9.92 7.40
C ILE A 13 -4.38 -11.16 7.05
N GLY A 14 -3.90 -11.24 5.81
CA GLY A 14 -2.96 -12.27 5.35
C GLY A 14 -3.64 -13.54 4.85
N LEU A 15 -2.89 -14.64 4.79
CA LEU A 15 -3.39 -15.93 4.31
C LEU A 15 -4.39 -16.52 5.33
N GLN A 16 -5.66 -16.63 4.95
CA GLN A 16 -6.71 -17.21 5.80
C GLN A 16 -7.02 -18.67 5.45
N VAL A 17 -6.89 -19.05 4.17
CA VAL A 17 -7.15 -20.41 3.68
C VAL A 17 -6.06 -20.78 2.66
N GLY A 18 -5.54 -22.00 2.71
CA GLY A 18 -4.55 -22.51 1.75
C GLY A 18 -3.12 -22.53 2.31
N SER A 19 -2.13 -22.45 1.43
CA SER A 19 -0.70 -22.55 1.78
C SER A 19 0.13 -21.57 0.95
N VAL A 20 1.16 -20.97 1.57
CA VAL A 20 2.17 -20.15 0.87
C VAL A 20 3.09 -20.95 -0.05
N GLN A 21 3.04 -22.28 0.02
CA GLN A 21 3.83 -23.17 -0.82
C GLN A 21 3.10 -23.57 -2.12
N SER A 22 1.82 -23.25 -2.26
CA SER A 22 1.04 -23.58 -3.45
C SER A 22 1.50 -22.75 -4.66
N ALA A 23 1.62 -23.40 -5.81
CA ALA A 23 1.87 -22.69 -7.06
C ALA A 23 0.61 -21.87 -7.44
N VAL A 24 0.83 -20.65 -7.94
CA VAL A 24 -0.25 -19.73 -8.34
C VAL A 24 -0.08 -19.37 -9.80
N ARG A 25 -1.12 -19.62 -10.59
CA ARG A 25 -1.23 -19.25 -12.02
C ARG A 25 -2.48 -18.41 -12.30
N THR A 26 -3.49 -18.49 -11.45
CA THR A 26 -4.73 -17.70 -11.61
C THR A 26 -5.04 -16.99 -10.31
N ILE A 27 -5.04 -15.66 -10.34
CA ILE A 27 -5.37 -14.78 -9.22
C ILE A 27 -6.71 -14.11 -9.51
N CYS A 28 -7.67 -14.29 -8.62
CA CYS A 28 -8.88 -13.50 -8.59
C CYS A 28 -8.77 -12.44 -7.49
N VAL A 29 -9.23 -11.21 -7.76
CA VAL A 29 -9.26 -10.12 -6.79
C VAL A 29 -10.71 -9.70 -6.57
N SER A 30 -11.14 -9.53 -5.33
CA SER A 30 -12.49 -9.08 -4.96
C SER A 30 -12.48 -8.15 -3.76
N VAL A 31 -13.60 -7.45 -3.53
CA VAL A 31 -13.81 -6.73 -2.26
C VAL A 31 -14.18 -7.72 -1.16
N ASP A 32 -15.26 -8.48 -1.40
CA ASP A 32 -15.83 -9.44 -0.45
C ASP A 32 -15.61 -10.89 -0.84
N THR A 33 -15.92 -11.79 0.10
CA THR A 33 -15.94 -13.26 -0.08
C THR A 33 -17.37 -13.81 0.00
N SER A 34 -18.31 -13.14 -0.68
CA SER A 34 -19.71 -13.60 -0.76
C SER A 34 -19.80 -14.95 -1.51
N PRO A 35 -20.89 -15.74 -1.31
CA PRO A 35 -21.02 -17.02 -2.00
C PRO A 35 -20.89 -16.91 -3.54
N PRO A 36 -21.55 -15.95 -4.24
CA PRO A 36 -21.36 -15.80 -5.69
C PRO A 36 -19.92 -15.49 -6.11
N VAL A 37 -19.18 -14.69 -5.33
CA VAL A 37 -17.77 -14.38 -5.63
C VAL A 37 -16.89 -15.62 -5.49
N ILE A 38 -17.08 -16.42 -4.43
CA ILE A 38 -16.36 -17.68 -4.27
C ILE A 38 -16.73 -18.66 -5.39
N ASP A 39 -18.00 -18.74 -5.78
CA ASP A 39 -18.45 -19.58 -6.88
C ASP A 39 -17.74 -19.21 -8.19
N LEU A 40 -17.65 -17.91 -8.49
CA LEU A 40 -16.96 -17.39 -9.66
C LEU A 40 -15.45 -17.62 -9.63
N ALA A 41 -14.80 -17.46 -8.46
CA ALA A 41 -13.39 -17.77 -8.29
C ALA A 41 -13.11 -19.26 -8.57
N VAL A 42 -13.96 -20.15 -8.07
CA VAL A 42 -13.87 -21.60 -8.30
C VAL A 42 -14.14 -21.96 -9.77
N GLU A 43 -15.13 -21.34 -10.41
CA GLU A 43 -15.42 -21.53 -11.83
C GLU A 43 -14.23 -21.13 -12.71
N LYS A 44 -13.57 -20.02 -12.36
CA LYS A 44 -12.34 -19.54 -12.99
C LYS A 44 -11.10 -20.37 -12.64
N LYS A 45 -11.23 -21.36 -11.75
CA LYS A 45 -10.11 -22.16 -11.23
C LYS A 45 -9.01 -21.29 -10.64
N ALA A 46 -9.40 -20.27 -9.86
CA ALA A 46 -8.45 -19.44 -9.14
C ALA A 46 -7.62 -20.29 -8.18
N ASP A 47 -6.30 -20.19 -8.28
CA ASP A 47 -5.38 -20.75 -7.29
C ASP A 47 -5.35 -19.85 -6.04
N LEU A 48 -5.53 -18.53 -6.24
CA LEU A 48 -5.54 -17.53 -5.19
C LEU A 48 -6.68 -16.53 -5.37
N LEU A 49 -7.51 -16.38 -4.35
CA LEU A 49 -8.45 -15.26 -4.18
C LEU A 49 -7.84 -14.23 -3.23
N VAL A 50 -7.63 -13.01 -3.70
CA VAL A 50 -7.23 -11.86 -2.89
C VAL A 50 -8.48 -11.02 -2.59
N ALA A 51 -8.86 -10.91 -1.33
CA ALA A 51 -10.03 -10.15 -0.89
C ALA A 51 -9.65 -8.96 -0.02
N HIS A 52 -10.48 -7.92 -0.01
CA HIS A 52 -10.34 -6.81 0.94
C HIS A 52 -10.85 -7.21 2.32
N HIS A 53 -12.07 -7.73 2.39
CA HIS A 53 -12.71 -8.09 3.65
C HIS A 53 -12.35 -9.51 4.11
N PRO A 54 -11.96 -9.67 5.40
CA PRO A 54 -11.72 -10.98 6.00
C PRO A 54 -12.94 -11.90 5.91
N LEU A 55 -12.77 -13.12 5.37
CA LEU A 55 -13.80 -14.17 5.47
C LEU A 55 -13.89 -14.68 6.92
N ILE A 56 -12.75 -14.96 7.53
CA ILE A 56 -12.60 -15.39 8.92
C ILE A 56 -12.26 -14.15 9.75
N TYR A 57 -13.27 -13.32 10.03
CA TYR A 57 -13.10 -12.17 10.93
C TYR A 57 -13.07 -12.59 12.40
N VAL A 58 -13.95 -13.54 12.76
CA VAL A 58 -13.98 -14.18 14.08
C VAL A 58 -13.42 -15.60 13.94
N PRO A 59 -12.49 -16.04 14.81
CA PRO A 59 -11.94 -17.38 14.74
C PRO A 59 -13.01 -18.47 14.76
N LEU A 60 -12.98 -19.36 13.76
CA LEU A 60 -13.87 -20.52 13.69
C LEU A 60 -13.47 -21.56 14.74
N LYS A 61 -14.43 -22.02 15.54
CA LYS A 61 -14.21 -23.09 16.53
C LYS A 61 -14.30 -24.49 15.91
N THR A 62 -15.10 -24.63 14.85
CA THR A 62 -15.34 -25.87 14.11
C THR A 62 -15.50 -25.55 12.62
N LEU A 63 -15.27 -26.54 11.76
CA LEU A 63 -15.61 -26.51 10.34
C LEU A 63 -16.91 -27.27 10.09
N ASP A 64 -18.00 -26.80 10.70
CA ASP A 64 -19.35 -27.31 10.47
C ASP A 64 -20.00 -26.50 9.34
N GLU A 65 -20.26 -27.14 8.20
CA GLU A 65 -20.80 -26.47 7.00
C GLU A 65 -22.28 -26.02 7.12
N SER A 66 -22.92 -26.26 8.27
CA SER A 66 -24.15 -25.56 8.63
C SER A 66 -23.90 -24.07 8.95
N ASP A 67 -22.69 -23.71 9.39
CA ASP A 67 -22.24 -22.32 9.51
C ASP A 67 -21.88 -21.74 8.12
N PRO A 68 -22.44 -20.58 7.73
CA PRO A 68 -22.20 -19.98 6.42
C PRO A 68 -20.74 -19.63 6.12
N THR A 69 -19.94 -19.28 7.13
CA THR A 69 -18.53 -18.94 6.97
C THR A 69 -17.70 -20.22 6.86
N ALA A 70 -17.91 -21.19 7.74
CA ALA A 70 -17.26 -22.50 7.64
C ALA A 70 -17.56 -23.21 6.31
N ARG A 71 -18.79 -23.11 5.79
CA ARG A 71 -19.16 -23.63 4.47
C ARG A 71 -18.36 -22.99 3.32
N ARG A 72 -18.15 -21.67 3.39
CA ARG A 72 -17.33 -20.94 2.40
C ARG A 72 -15.85 -21.33 2.49
N VAL A 73 -15.32 -21.45 3.70
CA VAL A 73 -13.96 -21.96 3.94
C VAL A 73 -13.80 -23.38 3.39
N ALA A 74 -14.74 -24.28 3.72
CA ALA A 74 -14.72 -25.66 3.23
C ALA A 74 -14.75 -25.72 1.70
N LYS A 75 -15.53 -24.85 1.05
CA LYS A 75 -15.57 -24.75 -0.41
C LYS A 75 -14.21 -24.35 -1.00
N LEU A 76 -13.58 -23.31 -0.47
CA LEU A 76 -12.25 -22.86 -0.89
C LEU A 76 -11.19 -23.96 -0.71
N VAL A 77 -11.22 -24.69 0.41
CA VAL A 77 -10.32 -25.83 0.66
C VAL A 77 -10.52 -26.94 -0.38
N ARG A 78 -11.78 -27.33 -0.66
CA ARG A 78 -12.06 -28.40 -1.63
C ARG A 78 -11.75 -28.02 -3.07
N SER A 79 -11.81 -26.74 -3.42
CA SER A 79 -11.43 -26.24 -4.73
C SER A 79 -9.95 -25.93 -4.88
N GLU A 80 -9.16 -26.14 -3.81
CA GLU A 80 -7.74 -25.79 -3.74
C GLU A 80 -7.47 -24.29 -4.00
N THR A 81 -8.46 -23.43 -3.73
CA THR A 81 -8.36 -21.98 -3.88
C THR A 81 -7.90 -21.36 -2.55
N ALA A 82 -6.69 -20.82 -2.53
CA ALA A 82 -6.19 -20.06 -1.38
C ALA A 82 -6.95 -18.73 -1.22
N LEU A 83 -7.05 -18.22 0.00
CA LEU A 83 -7.61 -16.91 0.31
C LEU A 83 -6.57 -16.06 1.05
N TYR A 84 -6.22 -14.92 0.47
CA TYR A 84 -5.38 -13.90 1.09
C TYR A 84 -6.15 -12.60 1.28
N VAL A 85 -6.01 -11.98 2.44
CA VAL A 85 -6.77 -10.79 2.83
C VAL A 85 -5.87 -9.57 2.94
N MET A 86 -6.26 -8.49 2.25
CA MET A 86 -5.63 -7.18 2.28
C MET A 86 -6.67 -6.14 2.74
N HIS A 87 -6.84 -5.99 4.06
CA HIS A 87 -7.88 -5.16 4.67
C HIS A 87 -7.32 -3.78 5.05
N THR A 88 -7.26 -3.44 6.34
CA THR A 88 -6.86 -2.09 6.79
C THR A 88 -5.42 -1.72 6.46
N ASN A 89 -4.53 -2.71 6.25
CA ASN A 89 -3.19 -2.46 5.73
C ASN A 89 -3.23 -1.88 4.30
N TYR A 90 -4.19 -2.31 3.48
CA TYR A 90 -4.35 -1.77 2.13
C TYR A 90 -5.02 -0.41 2.13
N ASP A 91 -5.90 -0.12 3.10
CA ASP A 91 -6.44 1.22 3.31
C ASP A 91 -5.38 2.24 3.69
N ALA A 92 -4.39 1.80 4.47
CA ALA A 92 -3.30 2.63 4.95
C ALA A 92 -2.12 2.74 3.96
N ALA A 93 -1.98 1.82 3.02
CA ALA A 93 -0.85 1.75 2.11
C ALA A 93 -0.86 2.84 1.02
N PRO A 94 0.31 3.29 0.53
CA PRO A 94 0.41 4.15 -0.64
C PRO A 94 -0.07 3.43 -1.91
N GLY A 95 -0.91 4.10 -2.69
CA GLY A 95 -1.63 3.52 -3.81
C GLY A 95 -2.72 2.51 -3.39
N GLY A 96 -3.14 2.59 -2.13
CA GLY A 96 -4.21 1.80 -1.53
C GLY A 96 -5.62 2.25 -1.96
N THR A 97 -6.64 1.68 -1.32
CA THR A 97 -8.06 1.99 -1.59
C THR A 97 -8.33 3.50 -1.54
N ASN A 98 -7.88 4.17 -0.48
CA ASN A 98 -8.10 5.61 -0.26
C ASN A 98 -7.36 6.50 -1.26
N ASP A 99 -6.17 6.11 -1.74
CA ASP A 99 -5.46 6.85 -2.79
C ASP A 99 -6.16 6.73 -4.15
N VAL A 100 -6.70 5.55 -4.44
CA VAL A 100 -7.48 5.32 -5.67
C VAL A 100 -8.78 6.10 -5.62
N LEU A 101 -9.48 6.08 -4.48
CA LEU A 101 -10.70 6.87 -4.27
C LEU A 101 -10.44 8.37 -4.43
N ALA A 102 -9.38 8.90 -3.78
CA ALA A 102 -8.98 10.29 -3.93
C ALA A 102 -8.72 10.68 -5.39
N ARG A 103 -8.00 9.83 -6.13
CA ARG A 103 -7.69 10.06 -7.55
C ARG A 103 -8.94 10.12 -8.42
N ILE A 104 -9.87 9.17 -8.23
CA ILE A 104 -11.13 9.11 -8.99
C ILE A 104 -12.01 10.34 -8.74
N LEU A 105 -11.95 10.88 -7.52
CA LEU A 105 -12.70 12.07 -7.12
C LEU A 105 -11.97 13.38 -7.42
N GLY A 106 -10.77 13.33 -8.02
CA GLY A 106 -9.99 14.51 -8.36
C GLY A 106 -9.41 15.27 -7.17
N VAL A 107 -9.26 14.60 -6.02
CA VAL A 107 -8.65 15.19 -4.82
C VAL A 107 -7.13 15.10 -4.92
N MET A 108 -6.48 16.27 -4.96
CA MET A 108 -5.04 16.41 -5.16
C MET A 108 -4.31 16.68 -3.84
N ASP A 109 -2.98 16.59 -3.87
CA ASP A 109 -2.08 16.89 -2.74
C ASP A 109 -2.48 16.18 -1.45
N CYS A 110 -2.88 14.91 -1.61
CA CYS A 110 -3.41 14.11 -0.53
C CYS A 110 -2.32 13.73 0.47
N ARG A 111 -2.68 13.81 1.75
CA ARG A 111 -1.96 13.19 2.87
C ARG A 111 -2.91 12.27 3.64
N PRO A 112 -2.39 11.30 4.42
CA PRO A 112 -3.24 10.46 5.26
C PRO A 112 -4.13 11.29 6.18
N LEU A 113 -5.41 10.91 6.30
CA LEU A 113 -6.34 11.56 7.23
C LEU A 113 -5.99 11.21 8.68
N THR A 114 -5.68 9.93 8.90
CA THR A 114 -5.09 9.41 10.13
C THR A 114 -3.65 9.01 9.85
N VAL A 115 -2.73 9.27 10.78
CA VAL A 115 -1.35 8.79 10.70
C VAL A 115 -1.19 7.64 11.68
N ARG A 116 -0.88 6.45 11.16
CA ARG A 116 -0.67 5.22 11.94
C ARG A 116 0.81 4.90 12.12
N ARG A 117 1.59 5.18 11.07
CA ARG A 117 3.03 4.97 11.05
C ARG A 117 3.70 6.14 10.38
N ARG A 118 4.84 6.53 10.94
CA ARG A 118 5.70 7.59 10.41
C ARG A 118 7.09 7.04 10.26
N ASP A 119 7.56 6.95 9.03
CA ASP A 119 8.91 6.49 8.75
C ASP A 119 9.84 7.66 8.50
N LYS A 120 10.90 7.75 9.30
CA LYS A 120 12.03 8.61 8.97
C LYS A 120 12.73 8.10 7.71
N LEU A 121 13.26 9.02 6.94
CA LEU A 121 14.06 8.71 5.76
C LEU A 121 15.52 8.48 6.15
N HIS A 122 16.17 7.57 5.44
CA HIS A 122 17.58 7.28 5.60
C HIS A 122 18.28 7.45 4.25
N LYS A 123 19.49 8.01 4.25
CA LYS A 123 20.41 7.96 3.12
C LYS A 123 21.39 6.82 3.35
N ILE A 124 21.49 5.92 2.38
CA ILE A 124 22.50 4.88 2.35
C ILE A 124 23.58 5.35 1.38
N ALA A 125 24.83 5.38 1.82
CA ALA A 125 25.99 5.55 0.97
C ALA A 125 26.82 4.26 1.02
N VAL A 126 27.06 3.65 -0.13
CA VAL A 126 27.86 2.43 -0.28
C VAL A 126 28.97 2.66 -1.32
N PHE A 127 30.12 2.05 -1.10
CA PHE A 127 31.31 2.20 -1.94
C PHE A 127 31.49 0.94 -2.77
N VAL A 128 31.34 1.09 -4.09
CA VAL A 128 31.19 -0.04 -5.04
C VAL A 128 32.20 0.10 -6.17
N PRO A 129 32.89 -0.98 -6.60
CA PRO A 129 33.75 -0.92 -7.78
C PRO A 129 32.91 -0.67 -9.06
N GLU A 130 33.50 -0.01 -10.06
CA GLU A 130 32.81 0.49 -11.25
C GLU A 130 31.95 -0.59 -11.95
N GLU A 131 32.47 -1.81 -12.06
CA GLU A 131 31.82 -2.94 -12.71
C GLU A 131 30.53 -3.41 -12.03
N ALA A 132 30.32 -3.12 -10.73
CA ALA A 132 29.19 -3.62 -9.95
C ALA A 132 28.17 -2.53 -9.57
N VAL A 133 28.42 -1.27 -9.94
CA VAL A 133 27.57 -0.13 -9.53
C VAL A 133 26.12 -0.29 -9.99
N GLU A 134 25.90 -0.76 -11.22
CA GLU A 134 24.55 -0.93 -11.75
C GLU A 134 23.78 -2.05 -11.05
N ASP A 135 24.44 -3.18 -10.78
CA ASP A 135 23.82 -4.32 -10.13
C ASP A 135 23.42 -3.99 -8.68
N VAL A 136 24.33 -3.35 -7.93
CA VAL A 136 24.04 -2.91 -6.55
C VAL A 136 22.95 -1.85 -6.52
N MET A 137 22.98 -0.86 -7.41
CA MET A 137 21.94 0.18 -7.50
C MET A 137 20.57 -0.41 -7.81
N SER A 138 20.51 -1.35 -8.76
CA SER A 138 19.27 -2.01 -9.17
C SER A 138 18.70 -2.85 -8.02
N ALA A 139 19.54 -3.66 -7.36
CA ALA A 139 19.13 -4.45 -6.20
C ALA A 139 18.57 -3.58 -5.06
N MET A 140 19.25 -2.46 -4.74
CA MET A 140 18.76 -1.48 -3.77
C MET A 140 17.43 -0.85 -4.19
N ALA A 141 17.28 -0.49 -5.46
CA ALA A 141 16.06 0.13 -5.99
C ALA A 141 14.86 -0.82 -5.94
N GLU A 142 15.06 -2.08 -6.31
CA GLU A 142 14.07 -3.16 -6.27
C GLU A 142 13.63 -3.45 -4.84
N ALA A 143 14.56 -3.42 -3.89
CA ALA A 143 14.28 -3.53 -2.45
C ALA A 143 13.55 -2.31 -1.86
N GLY A 144 13.49 -1.19 -2.59
CA GLY A 144 12.67 -0.02 -2.26
C GLY A 144 13.44 1.28 -2.00
N ALA A 145 14.74 1.33 -2.27
CA ALA A 145 15.50 2.57 -2.26
C ALA A 145 15.22 3.43 -3.50
N GLY A 146 15.52 4.72 -3.43
CA GLY A 146 15.45 5.63 -4.58
C GLY A 146 14.02 5.90 -5.08
N ARG A 147 13.00 5.70 -4.26
CA ARG A 147 11.63 6.13 -4.56
C ARG A 147 11.37 7.51 -3.96
N ILE A 148 11.18 8.50 -4.82
CA ILE A 148 10.91 9.89 -4.44
C ILE A 148 9.74 10.40 -5.28
N GLY A 149 8.58 10.63 -4.66
CA GLY A 149 7.37 10.99 -5.38
C GLY A 149 7.00 9.94 -6.44
N GLN A 150 6.92 10.35 -7.70
CA GLN A 150 6.60 9.48 -8.85
C GLN A 150 7.85 8.92 -9.56
N TYR A 151 9.04 9.10 -8.99
CA TYR A 151 10.31 8.62 -9.55
C TYR A 151 10.82 7.42 -8.76
N THR A 152 11.43 6.47 -9.48
CA THR A 152 12.07 5.27 -8.93
C THR A 152 13.54 5.22 -9.37
N HIS A 153 14.35 4.35 -8.77
CA HIS A 153 15.79 4.22 -9.04
C HIS A 153 16.58 5.53 -8.87
N CYS A 154 16.09 6.47 -8.05
CA CYS A 154 16.77 7.72 -7.75
C CYS A 154 18.05 7.43 -6.96
N SER A 155 19.20 7.61 -7.61
CA SER A 155 20.52 7.45 -7.03
C SER A 155 21.42 8.63 -7.40
N PHE A 156 22.46 8.85 -6.62
CA PHE A 156 23.57 9.73 -6.96
C PHE A 156 24.88 8.98 -6.84
N ARG A 157 25.84 9.25 -7.72
CA ARG A 157 27.08 8.48 -7.84
C ARG A 157 28.24 9.44 -7.98
N THR A 158 29.27 9.26 -7.18
CA THR A 158 30.51 10.06 -7.26
C THR A 158 31.71 9.13 -7.36
N PRO A 159 32.57 9.25 -8.39
CA PRO A 159 33.82 8.49 -8.43
C PRO A 159 34.79 8.99 -7.36
N GLY A 160 35.57 8.08 -6.79
CA GLY A 160 36.58 8.37 -5.78
C GLY A 160 37.60 7.24 -5.68
N THR A 161 38.59 7.42 -4.82
CA THR A 161 39.62 6.41 -4.56
C THR A 161 39.47 5.89 -3.14
N GLY A 162 39.10 4.62 -2.99
CA GLY A 162 39.11 3.90 -1.73
C GLY A 162 40.54 3.50 -1.35
N THR A 163 40.84 3.52 -0.05
CA THR A 163 42.15 3.08 0.46
C THR A 163 41.99 2.12 1.62
N PHE A 164 42.71 1.01 1.59
CA PHE A 164 42.71 0.05 2.69
C PHE A 164 44.04 -0.73 2.75
N VAL A 165 44.31 -1.33 3.91
CA VAL A 165 45.43 -2.26 4.10
C VAL A 165 44.84 -3.60 4.53
N PRO A 166 44.83 -4.65 3.70
CA PRO A 166 44.28 -5.93 4.10
C PRO A 166 45.12 -6.54 5.23
N LEU A 167 44.46 -6.97 6.30
CA LEU A 167 45.12 -7.68 7.39
C LEU A 167 45.57 -9.09 6.95
N PRO A 168 46.51 -9.75 7.66
CA PRO A 168 46.97 -11.10 7.31
C PRO A 168 45.87 -12.17 7.18
N ALA A 169 44.76 -12.00 7.89
CA ALA A 169 43.62 -12.92 7.85
C ALA A 169 42.56 -12.57 6.80
N ALA A 170 42.69 -11.41 6.12
CA ALA A 170 41.72 -10.98 5.13
C ALA A 170 41.90 -11.76 3.80
N GLN A 171 40.78 -12.08 3.15
CA GLN A 171 40.74 -12.60 1.78
C GLN A 171 40.09 -11.54 0.89
N PRO A 172 40.81 -10.44 0.57
CA PRO A 172 40.17 -9.32 -0.10
C PRO A 172 39.83 -9.68 -1.55
N TYR A 173 38.68 -9.19 -2.02
CA TYR A 173 38.29 -9.29 -3.43
C TYR A 173 39.35 -8.65 -4.36
N ILE A 174 39.94 -7.53 -3.93
CA ILE A 174 41.05 -6.83 -4.61
C ILE A 174 42.17 -6.55 -3.60
N GLY A 175 43.43 -6.81 -3.98
CA GLY A 175 44.61 -6.33 -3.25
C GLY A 175 45.48 -7.40 -2.57
N THR A 176 46.58 -6.97 -1.97
CA THR A 176 47.61 -7.82 -1.35
C THR A 176 47.73 -7.56 0.15
N SER A 177 47.79 -8.63 0.96
CA SER A 177 47.92 -8.51 2.42
C SER A 177 49.14 -7.68 2.86
N GLY A 178 48.91 -6.77 3.81
CA GLY A 178 49.93 -5.90 4.41
C GLY A 178 50.39 -4.73 3.54
N LYS A 179 49.80 -4.52 2.36
CA LYS A 179 50.09 -3.37 1.48
C LYS A 179 48.91 -2.39 1.46
N LEU A 180 49.22 -1.10 1.33
CA LEU A 180 48.21 -0.10 1.07
C LEU A 180 47.73 -0.26 -0.37
N GLU A 181 46.45 -0.56 -0.51
CA GLU A 181 45.76 -0.68 -1.78
C GLU A 181 44.99 0.61 -2.05
N LEU A 182 44.93 0.98 -3.32
CA LEU A 182 44.17 2.11 -3.83
C LEU A 182 43.28 1.57 -4.94
N VAL A 183 41.97 1.77 -4.81
CA VAL A 183 40.98 1.22 -5.75
C VAL A 183 40.06 2.35 -6.18
N ASP A 184 39.80 2.44 -7.49
CA ASP A 184 38.80 3.36 -8.03
C ASP A 184 37.41 2.79 -7.75
N GLU A 185 36.59 3.57 -7.06
CA GLU A 185 35.26 3.16 -6.61
C GLU A 185 34.25 4.28 -6.82
N TYR A 186 32.97 3.94 -6.84
CA TYR A 186 31.88 4.89 -6.77
C TYR A 186 31.28 4.90 -5.38
N ARG A 187 31.13 6.09 -4.81
CA ARG A 187 30.18 6.34 -3.72
C ARG A 187 28.78 6.44 -4.32
N LEU A 188 28.03 5.35 -4.23
CA LEU A 188 26.62 5.24 -4.62
C LEU A 188 25.74 5.63 -3.44
N GLU A 189 24.81 6.55 -3.66
CA GLU A 189 23.91 7.03 -2.62
C GLU A 189 22.43 6.97 -3.01
N MET A 190 21.61 6.39 -2.14
CA MET A 190 20.16 6.28 -2.34
C MET A 190 19.41 6.60 -1.06
N ILE A 191 18.16 7.08 -1.18
CA ILE A 191 17.28 7.35 -0.04
C ILE A 191 16.26 6.21 0.12
N CYS A 192 15.91 5.83 1.34
CA CYS A 192 14.83 4.88 1.58
C CYS A 192 14.03 5.25 2.84
N ALA A 193 12.80 4.75 2.93
CA ALA A 193 12.04 4.80 4.17
C ALA A 193 12.65 3.85 5.21
N GLY A 194 12.57 4.19 6.50
CA GLY A 194 13.07 3.35 7.58
C GLY A 194 12.49 1.93 7.58
N SER A 195 11.23 1.76 7.17
CA SER A 195 10.61 0.44 6.98
C SER A 195 11.29 -0.47 5.96
N ARG A 196 12.06 0.12 5.03
CA ARG A 196 12.73 -0.59 3.95
C ARG A 196 14.22 -0.78 4.21
N LEU A 197 14.75 -0.16 5.26
CA LEU A 197 16.19 -0.05 5.47
C LEU A 197 16.87 -1.42 5.53
N GLU A 198 16.34 -2.35 6.33
CA GLU A 198 16.90 -3.69 6.48
C GLU A 198 16.90 -4.46 5.15
N ASN A 199 15.74 -4.55 4.48
CA ASN A 199 15.64 -5.21 3.18
C ASN A 199 16.55 -4.60 2.11
N VAL A 200 16.72 -3.27 2.11
CA VAL A 200 17.61 -2.58 1.16
C VAL A 200 19.07 -2.90 1.48
N ILE A 201 19.44 -2.97 2.76
CA ILE A 201 20.79 -3.37 3.16
C ILE A 201 21.05 -4.81 2.75
N ASP A 202 20.11 -5.73 2.99
CA ASP A 202 20.29 -7.15 2.65
C ASP A 202 20.47 -7.33 1.13
N ALA A 203 19.62 -6.70 0.32
CA ALA A 203 19.74 -6.73 -1.14
C ALA A 203 21.04 -6.10 -1.64
N MET A 204 21.46 -4.99 -1.04
CA MET A 204 22.74 -4.35 -1.33
C MET A 204 23.91 -5.28 -1.01
N VAL A 205 23.88 -5.96 0.14
CA VAL A 205 24.92 -6.90 0.59
C VAL A 205 25.00 -8.10 -0.35
N GLU A 206 23.86 -8.69 -0.71
CA GLU A 206 23.79 -9.84 -1.61
C GLU A 206 24.31 -9.53 -3.02
N ALA A 207 24.05 -8.33 -3.52
CA ALA A 207 24.51 -7.90 -4.85
C ALA A 207 25.96 -7.40 -4.88
N HIS A 208 26.58 -7.12 -3.73
CA HIS A 208 27.92 -6.52 -3.69
C HIS A 208 29.02 -7.56 -3.93
N PRO A 209 30.08 -7.25 -4.70
CA PRO A 209 31.16 -8.20 -4.97
C PRO A 209 32.11 -8.46 -3.79
N TYR A 210 32.07 -7.61 -2.75
CA TYR A 210 32.95 -7.70 -1.59
C TYR A 210 32.27 -8.43 -0.43
N ASP A 211 33.04 -9.22 0.32
CA ASP A 211 32.56 -9.88 1.55
C ASP A 211 32.30 -8.87 2.67
N GLU A 212 33.21 -7.90 2.85
CA GLU A 212 33.12 -6.85 3.88
C GLU A 212 32.85 -5.51 3.20
N ILE A 213 31.63 -5.00 3.37
CA ILE A 213 31.10 -3.88 2.59
C ILE A 213 31.07 -2.62 3.43
N ALA A 214 31.89 -1.64 3.05
CA ALA A 214 31.85 -0.30 3.64
C ALA A 214 30.55 0.41 3.25
N ARG A 215 29.78 0.84 4.25
CA ARG A 215 28.53 1.58 4.06
C ARG A 215 28.28 2.54 5.22
N ASP A 216 27.66 3.67 4.89
CA ASP A 216 27.20 4.66 5.84
C ASP A 216 25.67 4.80 5.76
N ILE A 217 25.02 4.90 6.92
CA ILE A 217 23.58 5.13 7.04
C ILE A 217 23.37 6.44 7.78
N TYR A 218 22.78 7.41 7.09
CA TYR A 218 22.44 8.72 7.65
C TYR A 218 20.94 8.79 7.88
N GLU A 219 20.49 8.93 9.13
CA GLU A 219 19.12 9.36 9.41
C GLU A 219 18.96 10.80 8.91
N LEU A 220 17.93 11.05 8.10
CA LEU A 220 17.71 12.35 7.48
C LEU A 220 16.66 13.16 8.24
N ALA A 221 16.87 14.49 8.27
CA ALA A 221 15.88 15.44 8.77
C ALA A 221 14.80 15.82 7.74
N ASN A 222 14.76 15.12 6.59
CA ASN A 222 13.70 15.26 5.60
C ASN A 222 12.32 14.96 6.19
N GLU A 223 11.27 15.47 5.55
CA GLU A 223 9.91 15.13 5.93
C GLU A 223 9.71 13.60 5.91
N PRO A 224 9.15 13.03 6.99
CA PRO A 224 8.97 11.60 7.08
C PRO A 224 7.83 11.14 6.17
N VAL A 225 7.82 9.86 5.86
CA VAL A 225 6.73 9.23 5.12
C VAL A 225 5.65 8.83 6.10
N ASP A 226 4.49 9.49 6.01
CA ASP A 226 3.31 9.15 6.80
C ASP A 226 2.48 8.09 6.08
N TYR A 227 2.11 7.05 6.82
CA TYR A 227 1.21 5.99 6.40
C TYR A 227 -0.02 6.03 7.30
N GLY A 228 -1.19 5.76 6.73
CA GLY A 228 -2.41 5.65 7.50
C GLY A 228 -3.66 5.78 6.65
N CYS A 229 -4.81 5.68 7.33
CA CYS A 229 -6.09 5.48 6.69
C CYS A 229 -6.76 6.82 6.31
N GLY A 230 -7.59 6.77 5.28
CA GLY A 230 -8.25 7.92 4.67
C GLY A 230 -7.27 8.91 4.03
N ARG A 231 -7.80 9.87 3.27
CA ARG A 231 -7.02 10.98 2.70
C ARG A 231 -7.70 12.31 2.97
N VAL A 232 -6.89 13.34 3.11
CA VAL A 232 -7.35 14.72 3.04
C VAL A 232 -6.49 15.48 2.03
N GLY A 233 -7.15 16.20 1.14
CA GLY A 233 -6.51 16.95 0.07
C GLY A 233 -7.42 18.08 -0.42
N SER A 234 -7.13 18.61 -1.60
CA SER A 234 -7.91 19.71 -2.18
C SER A 234 -8.31 19.44 -3.62
N LEU A 235 -9.50 19.92 -3.99
CA LEU A 235 -9.91 20.02 -5.38
C LEU A 235 -9.08 21.10 -6.10
N PRO A 236 -8.82 20.94 -7.41
CA PRO A 236 -8.13 21.95 -8.22
C PRO A 236 -8.88 23.28 -8.23
N GLU A 237 -10.20 23.23 -8.34
CA GLU A 237 -11.10 24.38 -8.32
C GLU A 237 -12.18 24.18 -7.26
N ALA A 238 -12.56 25.25 -6.57
CA ALA A 238 -13.65 25.21 -5.61
C ALA A 238 -14.99 25.03 -6.34
N THR A 239 -15.89 24.25 -5.76
CA THR A 239 -17.24 23.99 -6.29
C THR A 239 -18.27 24.09 -5.16
N THR A 240 -19.54 23.81 -5.44
CA THR A 240 -20.58 23.67 -4.41
C THR A 240 -20.71 22.23 -3.95
N LEU A 241 -21.19 22.01 -2.72
CA LEU A 241 -21.44 20.67 -2.19
C LEU A 241 -22.38 19.85 -3.08
N GLY A 242 -23.43 20.45 -3.63
CA GLY A 242 -24.37 19.78 -4.53
C GLY A 242 -23.71 19.30 -5.82
N HIS A 243 -22.89 20.14 -6.46
CA HIS A 243 -22.14 19.74 -7.66
C HIS A 243 -21.10 18.65 -7.34
N PHE A 244 -20.41 18.76 -6.20
CA PHE A 244 -19.45 17.75 -5.79
C PHE A 244 -20.12 16.41 -5.46
N ALA A 245 -21.28 16.41 -4.82
CA ALA A 245 -22.04 15.20 -4.53
C ALA A 245 -22.49 14.47 -5.81
N GLU A 246 -22.92 15.21 -6.84
CA GLU A 246 -23.19 14.60 -8.16
C GLU A 246 -21.91 14.04 -8.80
N LEU A 247 -20.77 14.74 -8.70
CA LEU A 247 -19.48 14.21 -9.17
C LEU A 247 -19.15 12.88 -8.48
N VAL A 248 -19.26 12.80 -7.14
CA VAL A 248 -19.04 11.56 -6.38
C VAL A 248 -19.96 10.45 -6.87
N ARG A 249 -21.25 10.75 -7.04
CA ARG A 249 -22.25 9.81 -7.56
C ARG A 249 -21.88 9.28 -8.94
N TYR A 250 -21.52 10.15 -9.88
CA TYR A 250 -21.13 9.75 -11.23
C TYR A 250 -19.81 8.96 -11.25
N SER A 251 -18.80 9.45 -10.54
CA SER A 251 -17.47 8.82 -10.50
C SER A 251 -17.48 7.42 -9.89
N LEU A 252 -18.38 7.17 -8.92
CA LEU A 252 -18.54 5.86 -8.28
C LEU A 252 -19.70 5.04 -8.85
N ASN A 253 -20.38 5.54 -9.90
CA ASN A 253 -21.53 4.89 -10.53
C ASN A 253 -22.67 4.54 -9.53
N LEU A 254 -22.98 5.47 -8.63
CA LEU A 254 -23.98 5.30 -7.58
C LEU A 254 -25.40 5.59 -8.11
N SER A 255 -26.35 4.74 -7.74
CA SER A 255 -27.78 5.05 -7.98
C SER A 255 -28.23 6.27 -7.16
N HIS A 256 -27.75 6.38 -5.92
CA HIS A 256 -27.98 7.46 -4.97
C HIS A 256 -26.81 7.55 -3.98
N ALA A 257 -26.65 8.71 -3.34
CA ALA A 257 -25.77 8.91 -2.18
C ALA A 257 -26.56 9.68 -1.11
N LYS A 258 -26.25 9.50 0.17
CA LYS A 258 -26.84 10.36 1.21
C LYS A 258 -25.95 11.57 1.41
N LEU A 259 -26.58 12.74 1.43
CA LEU A 259 -25.88 14.00 1.63
C LEU A 259 -26.40 14.67 2.90
N ALA A 260 -25.48 15.18 3.72
CA ALA A 260 -25.78 16.00 4.87
C ALA A 260 -24.91 17.27 4.81
N GLY A 261 -25.55 18.43 4.75
CA GLY A 261 -24.90 19.73 4.56
C GLY A 261 -25.73 20.64 3.65
N ASP A 262 -25.35 21.91 3.56
CA ASP A 262 -25.98 22.87 2.65
C ASP A 262 -25.43 22.68 1.23
N VAL A 263 -26.29 22.38 0.26
CA VAL A 263 -25.90 22.08 -1.12
C VAL A 263 -25.18 23.23 -1.81
N ASP A 264 -25.39 24.47 -1.36
CA ASP A 264 -24.78 25.66 -1.93
C ASP A 264 -23.44 26.03 -1.25
N MET A 265 -23.04 25.32 -0.19
CA MET A 265 -21.79 25.64 0.51
C MET A 265 -20.57 25.38 -0.37
N PRO A 266 -19.53 26.23 -0.27
CA PRO A 266 -18.30 26.02 -1.02
C PRO A 266 -17.54 24.80 -0.50
N VAL A 267 -17.04 24.00 -1.43
CA VAL A 267 -16.19 22.82 -1.18
C VAL A 267 -14.89 22.98 -1.94
N ARG A 268 -13.78 22.85 -1.22
CA ARG A 268 -12.43 22.77 -1.79
C ARG A 268 -11.60 21.70 -1.10
N LYS A 269 -11.60 21.67 0.24
CA LYS A 269 -10.84 20.69 1.03
C LYS A 269 -11.71 19.48 1.31
N VAL A 270 -11.26 18.33 0.83
CA VAL A 270 -12.02 17.07 0.88
C VAL A 270 -11.28 16.09 1.76
N ALA A 271 -11.97 15.53 2.75
CA ALA A 271 -11.53 14.33 3.44
C ALA A 271 -12.33 13.13 2.92
N LEU A 272 -11.69 11.96 2.86
CA LEU A 272 -12.33 10.71 2.47
C LEU A 272 -11.72 9.54 3.21
N CYS A 273 -12.53 8.53 3.48
CA CYS A 273 -12.09 7.21 3.90
C CYS A 273 -13.11 6.20 3.37
N GLY A 274 -12.68 5.29 2.51
CA GLY A 274 -13.54 4.21 2.03
C GLY A 274 -14.02 3.31 3.17
N GLY A 275 -15.10 2.58 2.91
CA GLY A 275 -15.66 1.63 3.87
C GLY A 275 -16.44 2.28 5.00
N GLY A 276 -16.50 1.60 6.15
CA GLY A 276 -17.28 2.00 7.32
C GLY A 276 -16.56 2.95 8.28
N ALA A 277 -16.14 4.13 7.81
CA ALA A 277 -15.29 5.06 8.57
C ALA A 277 -16.04 6.27 9.16
N SER A 278 -17.32 6.11 9.50
CA SER A 278 -18.17 7.16 10.11
C SER A 278 -17.53 7.84 11.32
N SER A 279 -16.82 7.10 12.16
CA SER A 279 -16.20 7.62 13.38
C SER A 279 -15.01 8.56 13.15
N LEU A 280 -14.45 8.61 11.93
CA LEU A 280 -13.30 9.47 11.59
C LEU A 280 -13.69 10.91 11.24
N PHE A 281 -14.95 11.31 11.45
CA PHE A 281 -15.40 12.67 11.14
C PHE A 281 -14.64 13.73 11.95
N LYS A 282 -14.19 13.42 13.17
CA LYS A 282 -13.46 14.36 14.02
C LYS A 282 -12.08 14.68 13.43
N GLU A 283 -11.44 13.68 12.85
CA GLU A 283 -10.18 13.82 12.14
C GLU A 283 -10.37 14.66 10.87
N ALA A 284 -11.48 14.48 10.16
CA ALA A 284 -11.85 15.32 9.02
C ALA A 284 -12.08 16.79 9.42
N VAL A 285 -12.81 17.03 10.53
CA VAL A 285 -12.99 18.37 11.11
C VAL A 285 -11.63 18.98 11.50
N ASN A 286 -10.78 18.23 12.22
CA ASN A 286 -9.46 18.70 12.66
C ASN A 286 -8.52 18.98 11.47
N ALA A 287 -8.69 18.23 10.39
CA ALA A 287 -7.98 18.48 9.14
C ALA A 287 -8.54 19.71 8.38
N GLY A 288 -9.66 20.28 8.83
CA GLY A 288 -10.32 21.45 8.23
C GLY A 288 -11.01 21.13 6.91
N ALA A 289 -11.46 19.89 6.71
CA ALA A 289 -12.20 19.52 5.50
C ALA A 289 -13.56 20.21 5.45
N ASP A 290 -13.98 20.62 4.25
CA ASP A 290 -15.32 21.17 4.01
C ASP A 290 -16.35 20.03 3.92
N VAL A 291 -15.93 18.88 3.39
CA VAL A 291 -16.74 17.69 3.21
C VAL A 291 -15.95 16.42 3.52
N TYR A 292 -16.63 15.44 4.12
CA TYR A 292 -16.12 14.10 4.40
C TYR A 292 -16.91 13.03 3.63
N ILE A 293 -16.19 12.13 2.95
CA ILE A 293 -16.76 11.06 2.15
C ILE A 293 -16.42 9.71 2.79
N THR A 294 -17.42 8.89 3.05
CA THR A 294 -17.27 7.53 3.61
C THR A 294 -18.47 6.67 3.24
N GLY A 295 -18.44 5.38 3.57
CA GLY A 295 -19.63 4.53 3.67
C GLY A 295 -20.13 4.36 5.12
N ASP A 296 -21.28 3.70 5.26
CA ASP A 296 -21.91 3.26 6.52
C ASP A 296 -21.97 4.32 7.62
N THR A 297 -22.46 5.52 7.26
CA THR A 297 -22.57 6.62 8.22
C THR A 297 -23.58 6.33 9.33
N LYS A 298 -23.20 6.64 10.57
CA LYS A 298 -24.09 6.58 11.74
C LYS A 298 -24.80 7.91 11.90
N HIS A 299 -26.09 7.86 12.24
CA HIS A 299 -26.93 9.06 12.38
C HIS A 299 -26.33 10.12 13.32
N HIS A 300 -25.83 9.71 14.49
CA HIS A 300 -25.26 10.64 15.46
C HIS A 300 -23.94 11.26 14.98
N ASP A 301 -23.06 10.47 14.35
CA ASP A 301 -21.79 10.98 13.80
C ASP A 301 -22.05 12.06 12.73
N VAL A 302 -23.06 11.87 11.88
CA VAL A 302 -23.45 12.83 10.83
C VAL A 302 -24.02 14.13 11.43
N LEU A 303 -24.82 14.03 12.50
CA LEU A 303 -25.33 15.22 13.20
C LEU A 303 -24.20 16.00 13.84
N ASP A 304 -23.28 15.31 14.52
CA ASP A 304 -22.13 15.93 15.18
C ASP A 304 -21.16 16.56 14.16
N ALA A 305 -20.91 15.90 13.02
CA ALA A 305 -20.11 16.43 11.93
C ALA A 305 -20.70 17.75 11.38
N ASN A 306 -22.00 17.77 11.07
CA ASN A 306 -22.68 18.98 10.59
C ASN A 306 -22.68 20.11 11.62
N ALA A 307 -22.86 19.78 12.91
CA ALA A 307 -22.78 20.77 13.98
C ALA A 307 -21.39 21.43 14.09
N LEU A 308 -20.35 20.74 13.61
CA LEU A 308 -18.97 21.25 13.51
C LEU A 308 -18.66 21.87 12.14
N GLY A 309 -19.66 22.01 11.26
CA GLY A 309 -19.51 22.63 9.94
C GLY A 309 -18.92 21.71 8.85
N LEU A 310 -18.86 20.40 9.10
CA LEU A 310 -18.39 19.42 8.12
C LEU A 310 -19.58 18.79 7.40
N ALA A 311 -19.64 18.96 6.08
CA ALA A 311 -20.59 18.21 5.26
C ALA A 311 -20.20 16.74 5.17
N VAL A 312 -21.18 15.86 4.99
CA VAL A 312 -20.95 14.41 4.87
C VAL A 312 -21.64 13.86 3.63
N ILE A 313 -20.90 13.09 2.84
CA ILE A 313 -21.42 12.27 1.75
C ILE A 313 -21.24 10.80 2.12
N ASP A 314 -22.34 10.10 2.37
CA ASP A 314 -22.37 8.64 2.47
C ASP A 314 -22.48 8.06 1.05
N ALA A 315 -21.35 7.60 0.53
CA ALA A 315 -21.19 7.09 -0.82
C ALA A 315 -21.27 5.55 -0.89
N GLY A 316 -21.65 4.89 0.21
CA GLY A 316 -21.70 3.43 0.31
C GLY A 316 -20.35 2.80 0.66
N HIS A 317 -20.39 1.72 1.44
CA HIS A 317 -19.21 0.99 1.88
C HIS A 317 -18.52 0.32 0.69
N PHE A 318 -19.29 -0.52 0.00
CA PHE A 318 -18.81 -1.32 -1.11
C PHE A 318 -18.31 -0.44 -2.27
N GLU A 319 -19.05 0.61 -2.61
CA GLU A 319 -18.77 1.45 -3.77
C GLU A 319 -17.55 2.34 -3.59
N THR A 320 -17.18 2.67 -2.35
CA THR A 320 -15.97 3.45 -2.05
C THR A 320 -14.70 2.60 -2.06
N GLU A 321 -14.79 1.29 -1.82
CA GLU A 321 -13.63 0.37 -1.79
C GLU A 321 -13.39 -0.37 -3.10
N ARG A 322 -14.47 -0.69 -3.83
CA ARG A 322 -14.45 -1.41 -5.11
C ARG A 322 -13.43 -0.86 -6.11
N PRO A 323 -13.30 0.46 -6.33
CA PRO A 323 -12.31 0.97 -7.26
C PRO A 323 -10.87 0.67 -6.82
N GLY A 324 -10.61 0.66 -5.51
CA GLY A 324 -9.31 0.28 -4.94
C GLY A 324 -8.93 -1.15 -5.28
N MET A 325 -9.86 -2.09 -5.11
CA MET A 325 -9.61 -3.50 -5.42
C MET A 325 -9.53 -3.79 -6.93
N ALA A 326 -10.29 -3.06 -7.76
CA ALA A 326 -10.12 -3.12 -9.21
C ALA A 326 -8.71 -2.64 -9.62
N ALA A 327 -8.25 -1.51 -9.07
CA ALA A 327 -6.90 -1.01 -9.32
C ALA A 327 -5.81 -1.95 -8.78
N LEU A 328 -6.06 -2.68 -7.68
CA LEU A 328 -5.15 -3.72 -7.21
C LEU A 328 -5.00 -4.84 -8.25
N ALA A 329 -6.11 -5.29 -8.85
CA ALA A 329 -6.08 -6.31 -9.89
C ALA A 329 -5.26 -5.85 -11.11
N GLU A 330 -5.46 -4.62 -11.57
CA GLU A 330 -4.67 -4.03 -12.66
C GLU A 330 -3.17 -3.95 -12.31
N ARG A 331 -2.84 -3.54 -11.08
CA ARG A 331 -1.46 -3.48 -10.61
C ARG A 331 -0.81 -4.87 -10.56
N LEU A 332 -1.52 -5.87 -10.06
CA LEU A 332 -1.05 -7.25 -10.04
C LEU A 332 -0.85 -7.79 -11.47
N ALA A 333 -1.82 -7.56 -12.36
CA ALA A 333 -1.71 -7.93 -13.76
C ALA A 333 -0.46 -7.31 -14.42
N SER A 334 -0.18 -6.03 -14.13
CA SER A 334 0.99 -5.33 -14.69
C SER A 334 2.33 -5.94 -14.24
N ILE A 335 2.43 -6.42 -12.99
CA ILE A 335 3.64 -7.09 -12.47
C ILE A 335 3.88 -8.42 -13.17
N TYR A 336 2.80 -9.12 -13.49
CA TYR A 336 2.86 -10.47 -14.04
C TYR A 336 2.70 -10.52 -15.57
N THR A 337 2.79 -9.38 -16.26
CA THR A 337 2.57 -9.25 -17.71
C THR A 337 3.38 -10.23 -18.56
N GLU A 338 4.60 -10.56 -18.13
CA GLU A 338 5.51 -11.48 -18.84
C GLU A 338 5.55 -12.90 -18.25
N SER A 339 4.64 -13.21 -17.33
CA SER A 339 4.53 -14.52 -16.68
C SER A 339 3.25 -15.25 -17.06
N ASP A 340 3.20 -16.57 -16.80
CA ASP A 340 1.99 -17.41 -16.98
C ASP A 340 0.95 -17.22 -15.86
N VAL A 341 0.87 -16.03 -15.27
CA VAL A 341 -0.08 -15.72 -14.18
C VAL A 341 -1.20 -14.81 -14.69
N ASP A 342 -2.41 -15.34 -14.75
CA ASP A 342 -3.63 -14.59 -15.09
C ASP A 342 -4.20 -13.90 -13.85
N VAL A 343 -4.65 -12.65 -14.00
CA VAL A 343 -5.19 -11.84 -12.91
C VAL A 343 -6.52 -11.21 -13.35
N ALA A 344 -7.58 -11.47 -12.59
CA ALA A 344 -8.91 -10.93 -12.87
C ALA A 344 -9.54 -10.29 -11.63
N PHE A 345 -10.11 -9.10 -11.80
CA PHE A 345 -11.06 -8.55 -10.83
C PHE A 345 -12.41 -9.24 -11.01
N ILE A 346 -12.98 -9.76 -9.93
CA ILE A 346 -14.26 -10.47 -9.92
C ILE A 346 -15.20 -9.90 -8.87
N GLN A 347 -16.49 -9.89 -9.20
CA GLN A 347 -17.54 -9.33 -8.37
C GLN A 347 -18.90 -9.90 -8.75
#